data_AF-A0AAW9KJS4-F1
#
_entry.id   AF-A0AAW9KJS4-F1
#
_cell.length_a   1.000
_cell.length_b   1.000
_cell.length_c   1.000
_cell.angle_alpha   90.00
_cell.angle_beta   90.00
_cell.angle_gamma   90.00
#
_symmetry.space_group_name_H-M   'P 1'
#
loop_
_entity.id
_entity.type
_entity.pdbx_description
1 polymer ?
#
loop_
_entity_poly.entity_id
_entity_poly.type
_entity_poly.pdbx_seq_one_letter_code
_entity_poly.pdbx_strand_id
1 'polypeptide(L)'
;RCVKDLKPKIFLAENVKGLLNIDNGNTFRKILDSFKDLGYMVNFACLKVSDFGVSQLRERVIMVGVNESYFKEPFSFKILKKSHAPFVYGILKDLENLTEGAMPNHFYSKAKRNKGQGN
;
A
#
# COMPACT_ATOMS: atom_id res chain seq x y z
N ARG A 1 -12.83 -3.01 13.01
CA ARG A 1 -12.68 -4.08 14.03
C ARG A 1 -11.27 -4.05 14.64
N CYS A 2 -10.22 -4.49 13.95
CA CYS A 2 -8.86 -4.59 14.54
C CYS A 2 -8.34 -3.29 15.18
N VAL A 3 -8.44 -2.13 14.52
CA VAL A 3 -7.98 -0.83 15.08
C VAL A 3 -8.80 -0.42 16.33
N LYS A 4 -10.08 -0.76 16.37
CA LYS A 4 -10.97 -0.50 17.51
C LYS A 4 -10.59 -1.38 18.70
N ASP A 5 -10.31 -2.66 18.45
CA ASP A 5 -10.09 -3.66 19.50
C ASP A 5 -8.66 -3.58 20.05
N LEU A 6 -7.67 -3.41 19.18
CA LEU A 6 -6.25 -3.37 19.55
C LEU A 6 -5.76 -1.98 19.97
N LYS A 7 -6.48 -0.92 19.60
CA LYS A 7 -6.14 0.48 19.90
C LYS A 7 -4.64 0.82 19.68
N PRO A 8 -4.02 0.49 18.52
CA PRO A 8 -2.60 0.72 18.31
C PRO A 8 -2.22 2.20 18.43
N LYS A 9 -0.96 2.48 18.77
CA LYS A 9 -0.43 3.87 18.79
C LYS A 9 -0.46 4.49 17.38
N ILE A 10 -0.13 3.70 16.37
CA ILE A 10 -0.09 4.07 14.96
C ILE A 10 -0.60 2.89 14.14
N PHE A 11 -1.33 3.15 13.06
CA PHE A 11 -1.61 2.17 12.02
C PHE A 11 -1.24 2.73 10.64
N LEU A 12 -0.96 1.82 9.71
CA LEU A 12 -0.80 2.12 8.29
C LEU A 12 -1.76 1.24 7.50
N ALA A 13 -2.45 1.84 6.52
CA ALA A 13 -3.30 1.13 5.58
C ALA A 13 -2.94 1.53 4.15
N GLU A 14 -2.93 0.55 3.24
CA GLU A 14 -2.72 0.75 1.80
C GLU A 14 -4.01 0.43 1.04
N ASN A 15 -4.25 1.17 -0.03
CA ASN A 15 -5.28 0.82 -1.00
C ASN A 15 -4.93 1.32 -2.41
N VAL A 16 -5.65 0.83 -3.41
CA VAL A 16 -5.56 1.33 -4.79
C VAL A 16 -6.03 2.78 -4.88
N LYS A 17 -5.49 3.52 -5.85
CA LYS A 17 -5.89 4.92 -6.14
C LYS A 17 -7.41 5.08 -6.35
N GLY A 18 -8.05 4.07 -6.92
CA GLY A 18 -9.50 4.06 -7.16
C GLY A 18 -10.34 4.27 -5.89
N LEU A 19 -9.82 3.94 -4.70
CA LEU A 19 -10.52 4.14 -3.42
C LEU A 19 -11.00 5.59 -3.24
N LEU A 20 -10.21 6.58 -3.69
CA LEU A 20 -10.53 8.00 -3.51
C LEU A 20 -11.80 8.44 -4.27
N ASN A 21 -12.18 7.69 -5.30
CA ASN A 21 -13.27 8.05 -6.22
C ASN A 21 -14.53 7.18 -6.03
N ILE A 22 -14.49 6.18 -5.14
CA ILE A 22 -15.65 5.32 -4.88
C ILE A 22 -16.79 6.17 -4.31
N ASP A 23 -17.99 6.04 -4.91
CA ASP A 23 -19.19 6.77 -4.49
C ASP A 23 -18.92 8.29 -4.42
N ASN A 24 -18.28 8.84 -5.46
CA ASN A 24 -17.85 10.24 -5.54
C ASN A 24 -17.03 10.72 -4.33
N GLY A 25 -16.26 9.80 -3.71
CA GLY A 25 -15.41 10.07 -2.55
C GLY A 25 -16.12 9.96 -1.19
N ASN A 26 -17.44 9.74 -1.16
CA ASN A 26 -18.20 9.60 0.08
C ASN A 26 -17.77 8.38 0.90
N THR A 27 -17.46 7.27 0.22
CA THR A 27 -16.97 6.06 0.89
C THR A 27 -15.63 6.32 1.59
N PHE A 28 -14.72 7.04 0.92
CA PHE A 28 -13.44 7.38 1.50
C PHE A 28 -13.58 8.32 2.70
N ARG A 29 -14.47 9.31 2.62
CA ARG A 29 -14.76 10.20 3.75
C ARG A 29 -15.29 9.43 4.97
N LYS A 30 -16.25 8.52 4.77
CA LYS A 30 -16.78 7.65 5.84
C LYS A 30 -15.68 6.82 6.52
N ILE A 31 -14.68 6.36 5.76
CA ILE A 31 -13.52 5.64 6.32
C ILE A 31 -12.71 6.56 7.25
N LEU A 32 -12.41 7.78 6.82
CA LEU A 32 -11.68 8.77 7.64
C LEU A 32 -12.47 9.14 8.90
N ASP A 33 -13.76 9.41 8.77
CA ASP A 33 -14.65 9.74 9.88
C ASP A 33 -14.71 8.58 10.90
N SER A 34 -14.80 7.33 10.41
CA SER A 34 -14.80 6.15 11.29
C SER A 34 -13.52 6.02 12.12
N PHE A 35 -12.36 6.42 11.59
CA PHE A 35 -11.12 6.41 12.36
C PHE A 35 -11.00 7.60 13.31
N LYS A 36 -11.51 8.77 12.89
CA LYS A 36 -11.61 9.94 13.76
C LYS A 36 -12.46 9.64 14.99
N ASP A 37 -13.61 9.00 14.81
CA ASP A 37 -14.50 8.56 15.90
C ASP A 37 -13.84 7.55 16.86
N LEU A 38 -12.79 6.85 16.40
CA LEU A 38 -12.00 5.94 17.22
C LEU A 38 -10.87 6.62 18.00
N GLY A 39 -10.67 7.94 17.80
CA GLY A 39 -9.63 8.77 18.42
C GLY A 39 -8.31 8.81 17.64
N TYR A 40 -8.38 8.78 16.30
CA TYR A 40 -7.19 8.83 15.44
C TYR A 40 -7.18 10.05 14.52
N MET A 41 -6.06 10.74 14.51
CA MET A 41 -5.72 11.70 13.46
C MET A 41 -5.17 10.93 12.26
N VAL A 42 -5.91 10.90 11.16
CA VAL A 42 -5.52 10.19 9.94
C VAL A 42 -5.08 11.18 8.86
N ASN A 43 -3.90 10.95 8.30
CA ASN A 43 -3.44 11.63 7.10
C ASN A 43 -3.18 10.61 5.99
N PHE A 44 -3.29 11.02 4.73
CA PHE A 44 -3.11 10.14 3.59
C PHE A 44 -2.46 10.84 2.39
N ALA A 45 -1.83 10.05 1.53
CA ALA A 45 -1.29 10.53 0.27
C ALA A 45 -1.38 9.44 -0.81
N CYS A 46 -1.59 9.86 -2.06
CA CYS A 46 -1.40 8.99 -3.22
C CYS A 46 0.08 9.02 -3.61
N LEU A 47 0.80 7.93 -3.34
CA LEU A 47 2.22 7.80 -3.59
C LEU A 47 2.47 6.98 -4.86
N LYS A 48 3.37 7.48 -5.70
CA LYS A 48 3.88 6.76 -6.87
C LYS A 48 5.17 6.05 -6.50
N VAL A 49 5.23 4.72 -6.61
CA VAL A 49 6.38 3.95 -6.11
C VAL A 49 7.68 4.26 -6.89
N SER A 50 7.58 4.76 -8.13
CA SER A 50 8.74 5.25 -8.88
C SER A 50 9.45 6.44 -8.25
N ASP A 51 8.73 7.24 -7.45
CA ASP A 51 9.33 8.35 -6.69
C ASP A 51 10.12 7.86 -5.47
N PHE A 52 10.11 6.56 -5.21
CA PHE A 52 10.73 5.90 -4.07
C PHE A 52 11.64 4.74 -4.50
N GLY A 53 12.24 4.83 -5.70
CA GLY A 53 13.30 3.93 -6.13
C GLY A 53 12.85 2.60 -6.73
N VAL A 54 11.55 2.39 -6.95
CA VAL A 54 11.04 1.15 -7.57
C VAL A 54 10.69 1.39 -9.03
N SER A 55 11.27 0.60 -9.94
CA SER A 55 11.05 0.68 -11.39
C SER A 55 9.68 0.16 -11.83
N GLN A 56 8.62 0.69 -11.24
CA GLN A 56 7.23 0.31 -11.51
C GLN A 56 6.33 1.54 -11.48
N LEU A 57 5.47 1.67 -12.50
CA LEU A 57 4.40 2.66 -12.53
C LEU A 57 3.21 2.16 -11.71
N ARG A 58 3.31 2.33 -10.39
CA ARG A 58 2.27 1.95 -9.43
C ARG A 58 1.95 3.12 -8.52
N GLU A 59 0.68 3.45 -8.41
CA GLU A 59 0.18 4.48 -7.49
C GLU A 59 -0.68 3.84 -6.41
N ARG A 60 -0.46 4.22 -5.14
CA ARG A 60 -1.19 3.70 -3.99
C ARG A 60 -1.54 4.79 -3.01
N VAL A 61 -2.74 4.69 -2.44
CA VAL A 61 -3.19 5.52 -1.34
C VAL A 61 -2.62 4.91 -0.07
N ILE A 62 -1.72 5.63 0.58
CA ILE A 62 -1.20 5.26 1.90
C ILE A 62 -1.88 6.15 2.92
N MET A 63 -2.48 5.54 3.93
CA MET A 63 -3.09 6.20 5.08
C MET A 63 -2.28 5.88 6.32
N VAL A 64 -1.95 6.89 7.11
CA VAL A 64 -1.31 6.74 8.42
C VAL A 64 -2.22 7.39 9.46
N GLY A 65 -2.69 6.58 10.40
CA GLY A 65 -3.47 7.05 11.53
C GLY A 65 -2.65 6.99 12.81
N VAL A 66 -2.63 8.09 13.55
CA VAL A 66 -1.96 8.19 14.86
C VAL A 66 -2.99 8.42 15.95
N ASN A 67 -2.84 7.72 17.07
CA ASN A 67 -3.78 7.81 18.18
C ASN A 67 -3.54 9.10 18.99
N GLU A 68 -4.59 9.90 19.16
CA GLU A 68 -4.56 11.22 19.82
C GLU A 68 -4.15 11.17 21.29
N SER A 69 -4.29 10.01 21.93
CA SER A 69 -3.84 9.80 23.31
C SER A 69 -2.30 9.78 23.42
N TYR A 70 -1.60 9.49 22.32
CA TYR A 70 -0.14 9.35 22.29
C TYR A 70 0.57 10.45 21.49
N PHE A 71 -0.09 11.00 20.47
CA PHE A 71 0.48 12.01 19.58
C PHE A 71 -0.43 13.23 19.49
N LYS A 72 0.16 14.42 19.31
CA LYS A 72 -0.58 15.70 19.20
C LYS A 72 -0.75 16.18 17.77
N GLU A 73 0.02 15.62 16.83
CA GLU A 73 0.01 16.00 15.43
C GLU A 73 -0.16 14.76 14.53
N PRO A 74 -0.82 14.89 13.37
CA PRO A 74 -0.89 13.81 12.39
C PRO A 74 0.47 13.53 11.76
N PHE A 75 0.64 12.34 11.19
CA PHE A 75 1.80 12.04 10.34
C PHE A 75 1.80 12.96 9.11
N SER A 76 2.97 13.48 8.72
CA SER A 76 3.13 14.35 7.55
C SER A 76 3.92 13.66 6.44
N PHE A 77 3.28 13.40 5.31
CA PHE A 77 3.94 12.85 4.11
C PHE A 77 4.99 13.79 3.50
N LYS A 78 5.04 15.07 3.93
CA LYS A 78 6.05 16.03 3.48
C LYS A 78 7.47 15.66 3.94
N ILE A 79 7.59 14.82 4.97
CA ILE A 79 8.89 14.37 5.47
C ILE A 79 9.53 13.29 4.57
N LEU A 80 8.75 12.71 3.65
CA LEU A 80 9.24 11.64 2.80
C LEU A 80 10.26 12.16 1.79
N LYS A 81 11.41 11.49 1.74
CA LYS A 81 12.45 11.76 0.74
C LYS A 81 12.18 10.92 -0.50
N LYS A 82 12.18 11.58 -1.65
CA LYS A 82 12.06 10.91 -2.95
C LYS A 82 13.42 10.42 -3.43
N SER A 83 13.41 9.35 -4.22
CA SER A 83 14.57 8.80 -4.90
C SER A 83 14.21 8.44 -6.33
N HIS A 84 15.21 8.42 -7.22
CA HIS A 84 14.98 8.02 -8.60
C HIS A 84 14.90 6.50 -8.71
N ALA A 85 13.91 6.01 -9.46
CA ALA A 85 13.86 4.61 -9.85
C ALA A 85 14.97 4.31 -10.87
N PRO A 86 15.71 3.20 -10.72
CA PRO A 86 16.63 2.76 -11.74
C PRO A 86 15.88 2.38 -13.03
N PHE A 87 16.57 2.33 -14.16
CA PHE A 87 15.97 1.81 -15.38
C PHE A 87 15.66 0.32 -15.25
N VAL A 88 14.55 -0.12 -15.86
CA VAL A 88 14.16 -1.55 -15.87
C VAL A 88 15.28 -2.43 -16.41
N TYR A 89 15.99 -1.97 -17.45
CA TYR A 89 17.16 -2.68 -17.97
C TYR A 89 18.22 -2.89 -16.88
N GLY A 90 18.52 -1.86 -16.08
CA GLY A 90 19.54 -1.95 -15.03
C GLY A 90 19.21 -2.95 -13.93
N ILE A 91 17.92 -3.20 -13.66
CA ILE A 91 17.48 -4.14 -12.61
C ILE A 91 17.23 -5.57 -13.11
N LEU A 92 17.10 -5.79 -14.42
CA LEU A 92 16.84 -7.11 -15.02
C LEU A 92 18.01 -7.61 -15.89
N LYS A 93 19.11 -6.85 -15.99
CA LYS A 93 20.25 -7.18 -16.86
C LYS A 93 20.85 -8.55 -16.58
N ASP A 94 20.89 -8.94 -15.31
CA ASP A 94 21.38 -10.24 -14.86
C ASP A 94 20.51 -11.41 -15.34
N LEU A 95 19.26 -11.14 -15.74
CA LEU A 95 18.35 -12.15 -16.27
C LEU A 95 18.46 -12.34 -17.80
N GLU A 96 19.12 -11.43 -18.52
CA GLU A 96 19.15 -11.40 -19.99
C GLU A 96 19.78 -12.67 -20.61
N ASN A 97 20.79 -13.24 -19.93
CA ASN A 97 21.53 -14.41 -20.42
C ASN A 97 21.24 -15.69 -19.63
N LEU A 98 20.19 -15.71 -18.81
CA LEU A 98 19.81 -16.92 -18.09
C LEU A 98 19.12 -17.91 -19.03
N THR A 99 19.57 -19.16 -19.00
CA THR A 99 18.90 -20.25 -19.68
C THR A 99 17.53 -20.51 -19.06
N GLU A 100 16.53 -20.78 -19.90
CA GLU A 100 15.20 -21.13 -19.43
C GLU A 100 15.26 -22.36 -18.52
N GLY A 101 14.65 -22.27 -17.33
CA GLY A 101 14.70 -23.32 -16.31
C GLY A 101 15.93 -23.30 -15.39
N ALA A 102 16.89 -22.38 -15.59
CA ALA A 102 18.04 -22.22 -14.69
C ALA A 102 17.66 -21.73 -13.29
N MET A 103 16.51 -21.05 -13.15
CA MET A 103 15.94 -20.68 -11.86
C MET A 103 14.68 -21.50 -11.56
N PRO A 104 14.50 -21.97 -10.32
CA PRO A 104 13.26 -22.61 -9.91
C PRO A 104 12.09 -21.62 -10.06
N ASN A 105 11.26 -21.85 -11.07
CA ASN A 105 10.03 -21.10 -11.26
C ASN A 105 8.87 -21.79 -10.52
N HIS A 106 7.94 -20.99 -9.99
CA HIS A 106 6.79 -21.36 -9.14
C HIS A 106 6.63 -22.87 -8.82
N PHE A 107 7.03 -23.29 -7.62
CA PHE A 107 6.35 -24.44 -7.01
C PHE A 107 4.92 -23.97 -6.72
N TYR A 108 3.96 -24.36 -7.56
CA TYR A 108 2.55 -24.19 -7.22
C TYR A 108 2.35 -24.75 -5.81
N SER A 109 1.85 -23.91 -4.89
CA SER A 109 1.39 -24.43 -3.62
C SER A 109 0.30 -25.46 -3.94
N LYS A 110 0.29 -26.60 -3.24
CA LYS A 110 -0.76 -27.63 -3.36
C LYS A 110 -2.11 -27.12 -2.81
N ALA A 111 -2.46 -25.85 -3.02
CA ALA A 111 -3.74 -25.30 -2.66
C ALA A 111 -4.80 -25.95 -3.57
N LYS A 112 -5.77 -26.64 -2.96
CA LYS A 112 -6.90 -27.25 -3.67
C LYS A 112 -7.63 -26.19 -4.49
N ARG A 113 -7.79 -26.43 -5.79
CA ARG A 113 -8.70 -25.67 -6.65
C ARG A 113 -10.10 -25.70 -6.04
N ASN A 114 -10.57 -24.58 -5.49
CA ASN A 114 -11.98 -24.42 -5.14
C ASN A 114 -12.77 -24.11 -6.42
N LYS A 115 -13.88 -24.83 -6.64
CA LYS A 115 -14.85 -24.52 -7.71
C LYS A 115 -15.44 -23.13 -7.41
N GLY A 116 -14.95 -22.09 -8.08
CA GLY A 116 -15.43 -20.72 -7.89
C GLY A 116 -14.39 -19.62 -8.12
N GLN A 117 -13.10 -19.95 -8.26
CA GLN A 117 -12.11 -19.00 -8.77
C GLN A 117 -11.98 -19.16 -10.29
N GLY A 118 -12.71 -18.31 -11.02
CA GLY A 118 -12.43 -17.83 -12.38
C GLY A 118 -12.08 -18.84 -13.47
N ASN A 119 -13.04 -19.10 -14.36
CA ASN A 119 -13.05 -18.47 -15.69
C ASN A 119 -14.39 -17.74 -15.84
#